data_AF-A0A672L8W4-F1
#
_entry.id   AF-A0A672L8W4-F1
#
_cell.length_a   1.000
_cell.length_b   1.000
_cell.length_c   1.000
_cell.angle_alpha   90.00
_cell.angle_beta   90.00
_cell.angle_gamma   90.00
#
_symmetry.space_group_name_H-M   'P 1'
#
loop_
_entity.id
_entity.type
_entity.pdbx_description
1 polymer ?
#
loop_
_entity_poly.entity_id
_entity_poly.type
_entity_poly.pdbx_seq_one_letter_code
_entity_poly.pdbx_strand_id
1 'polypeptide(L)'
;HAQFSVLFSQDEIVCAVCLDLPKEPVSIQCGHSYCMNCITDFWDLEDQKRVYSCPQCRQSFSPRPALAKNTMLAEVVEKLKKTKLSADCYAGAGDVQCDVCTGRKYKAVRSCLMCLNSYCQNHLEQHESFFKGKKHNLTEATGRLQEMICHEHDKHLEMYCITDQRCICVLCAKYEHENHNTVSAAAQRTEKQKKLKETQRRLQQRLQQREKDLQQLREAVESQKRSAQTAVHYSERIFTELIRSIERSRSEVTQMIRDQEKTAVSRAEGRLERLEQEINDLRRRDAELEQLEHTQDHIQFLQSFQSLSAPPESTDVPNIPFCSLFSFDGIRESVHQLRDKLEDFCKEELKKISDRVTMTNIAPRTRNDFLQYFHQLTLDLNTVNKCLCLSERNRVIKYTGTKQPYPDHPDRFDVFQVLCRESLCGRCYWEIEWSGSVHISVSYKSISRKGRSYDLQVNSVGHKT
;
A
#
# COMPACT_ATOMS: atom_id res chain seq x y z
N HIS A 1 -0.68 -54.49 -30.01
CA HIS A 1 0.69 -54.07 -30.39
C HIS A 1 0.85 -52.58 -30.10
N ALA A 2 1.51 -52.21 -29.00
CA ALA A 2 1.84 -50.83 -28.71
C ALA A 2 3.02 -50.41 -29.60
N GLN A 3 2.78 -49.47 -30.52
CA GLN A 3 3.84 -48.81 -31.28
C GLN A 3 4.46 -47.75 -30.37
N PHE A 4 5.65 -48.02 -29.84
CA PHE A 4 6.49 -47.03 -29.18
C PHE A 4 7.00 -46.05 -30.25
N SER A 5 6.35 -44.89 -30.39
CA SER A 5 6.91 -43.76 -31.13
C SER A 5 7.83 -42.98 -30.19
N VAL A 6 9.09 -43.39 -30.11
CA VAL A 6 10.13 -42.59 -29.44
C VAL A 6 10.42 -41.39 -30.34
N LEU A 7 9.96 -40.20 -29.95
CA LEU A 7 10.36 -38.92 -30.53
C LEU A 7 11.81 -38.66 -30.11
N PHE A 8 12.78 -39.06 -30.94
CA PHE A 8 14.17 -38.66 -30.75
C PHE A 8 14.29 -37.14 -30.91
N SER A 9 14.84 -36.46 -29.91
CA SER A 9 15.11 -35.02 -29.99
C SER A 9 16.26 -34.77 -30.97
N GLN A 10 16.14 -33.72 -31.79
CA GLN A 10 17.10 -33.45 -32.87
C GLN A 10 18.51 -33.09 -32.35
N ASP A 11 18.58 -32.71 -31.08
CA ASP A 11 19.81 -32.31 -30.38
C ASP A 11 20.67 -33.51 -29.95
N GLU A 12 20.14 -34.74 -30.01
CA GLU A 12 20.85 -35.96 -29.63
C GLU A 12 21.68 -36.57 -30.77
N ILE A 13 21.46 -36.17 -32.04
CA ILE A 13 22.13 -36.74 -33.22
C ILE A 13 22.77 -35.62 -34.05
N VAL A 14 23.80 -34.98 -33.49
CA VAL A 14 24.59 -33.96 -34.18
C VAL A 14 26.07 -34.34 -34.21
N CYS A 15 26.75 -34.02 -35.31
CA CYS A 15 28.20 -34.14 -35.39
C CYS A 15 28.83 -33.04 -34.52
N ALA A 16 29.57 -33.40 -33.47
CA ALA A 16 30.15 -32.40 -32.56
C ALA A 16 31.28 -31.56 -33.18
N VAL A 17 31.72 -31.87 -34.40
CA VAL A 17 32.74 -31.10 -35.13
C VAL A 17 32.10 -30.00 -35.98
N CYS A 18 31.10 -30.32 -36.80
CA CYS A 18 30.43 -29.34 -37.67
C CYS A 18 29.10 -28.80 -37.11
N LEU A 19 28.64 -29.35 -35.98
CA LEU A 19 27.39 -28.99 -35.30
C LEU A 19 26.13 -29.13 -36.17
N ASP A 20 26.17 -30.06 -37.14
CA ASP A 20 25.07 -30.34 -38.07
C ASP A 20 24.76 -31.85 -38.11
N LEU A 21 23.64 -32.22 -38.72
CA LEU A 21 23.27 -33.61 -38.96
C LEU A 21 24.39 -34.32 -39.73
N PRO A 22 24.90 -35.46 -39.22
CA PRO A 22 26.10 -36.04 -39.77
C PRO A 22 25.88 -36.53 -41.21
N LYS A 23 26.75 -36.08 -42.12
CA LYS A 23 26.84 -36.56 -43.51
C LYS A 23 27.77 -37.76 -43.54
N GLU A 24 27.27 -38.89 -44.02
CA GLU A 24 27.94 -40.19 -43.93
C GLU A 24 28.43 -40.48 -42.50
N PRO A 25 27.48 -40.69 -41.55
CA PRO A 25 27.83 -40.85 -40.15
C PRO A 25 28.75 -42.05 -39.96
N VAL A 26 29.80 -41.85 -39.18
CA VAL A 26 30.69 -42.91 -38.69
C VAL A 26 30.71 -42.90 -37.18
N SER A 27 30.77 -44.08 -36.57
CA SER A 27 30.92 -44.25 -35.13
C SER A 27 32.30 -44.80 -34.84
N ILE A 28 33.05 -44.11 -33.98
CA ILE A 28 34.37 -44.55 -33.56
C ILE A 28 34.27 -45.44 -32.31
N GLN A 29 35.35 -46.11 -31.93
CA GLN A 29 35.35 -47.16 -30.89
C GLN A 29 34.85 -46.71 -29.51
N CYS A 30 34.90 -45.41 -29.20
CA CYS A 30 34.33 -44.87 -27.96
C CYS A 30 32.80 -44.62 -28.02
N GLY A 31 32.14 -44.95 -29.13
CA GLY A 31 30.69 -44.81 -29.33
C GLY A 31 30.24 -43.46 -29.88
N HIS A 32 31.11 -42.45 -29.91
CA HIS A 32 30.79 -41.14 -30.49
C HIS A 32 30.72 -41.21 -32.02
N SER A 33 29.84 -40.38 -32.61
CA SER A 33 29.58 -40.38 -34.04
C SER A 33 29.78 -39.00 -34.68
N TYR A 34 30.36 -38.99 -35.89
CA TYR A 34 30.71 -37.77 -36.63
C TYR A 34 30.40 -37.94 -38.11
N CYS A 35 30.47 -36.86 -38.90
CA CYS A 35 30.61 -36.99 -40.35
C CYS A 35 31.94 -37.67 -40.68
N MET A 36 31.96 -38.56 -41.67
CA MET A 36 33.18 -39.23 -42.16
C MET A 36 34.32 -38.23 -42.40
N ASN A 37 34.03 -37.15 -43.15
CA ASN A 37 35.05 -36.14 -43.46
C ASN A 37 35.50 -35.38 -42.21
N CYS A 38 34.58 -34.98 -41.33
CA CYS A 38 34.92 -34.20 -40.14
C CYS A 38 35.90 -34.92 -39.21
N ILE A 39 35.73 -36.23 -38.99
CA ILE A 39 36.66 -37.00 -38.15
C ILE A 39 37.96 -37.35 -38.91
N THR A 40 37.88 -37.51 -40.23
CA THR A 40 39.06 -37.73 -41.08
C THR A 40 39.97 -36.52 -41.06
N ASP A 41 39.43 -35.33 -41.32
CA ASP A 41 40.16 -34.05 -41.29
C ASP A 41 40.76 -33.79 -39.90
N PHE A 42 40.01 -34.09 -38.83
CA PHE A 42 40.51 -33.93 -37.46
C PHE A 42 41.70 -34.84 -37.17
N TRP A 43 41.67 -36.10 -37.61
CA TRP A 43 42.79 -37.04 -37.44
C TRP A 43 43.96 -36.78 -38.38
N ASP A 44 43.73 -36.22 -39.56
CA ASP A 44 44.80 -35.83 -40.49
C ASP A 44 45.68 -34.72 -39.91
N LEU A 45 45.13 -33.84 -39.06
CA LEU A 45 45.90 -32.85 -38.30
C LEU A 45 46.77 -33.48 -37.20
N GLU A 46 46.40 -34.66 -36.69
CA GLU A 46 47.10 -35.39 -35.62
C GLU A 46 48.09 -36.44 -36.14
N ASP A 47 48.20 -36.62 -37.46
CA ASP A 47 48.94 -37.70 -38.11
C ASP A 47 50.45 -37.69 -37.76
N GLN A 48 51.02 -36.50 -37.52
CA GLN A 48 52.41 -36.34 -37.07
C GLN A 48 52.67 -36.95 -35.68
N LYS A 49 51.66 -37.03 -34.81
CA LYS A 49 51.78 -37.53 -33.44
C LYS A 49 51.58 -39.04 -33.34
N ARG A 50 51.09 -39.71 -34.41
CA ARG A 50 50.75 -41.16 -34.47
C ARG A 50 49.81 -41.67 -33.36
N VAL A 51 49.13 -40.75 -32.68
CA VAL A 51 48.15 -41.00 -31.62
C VAL A 51 46.95 -40.12 -31.93
N TYR A 52 45.80 -40.75 -32.16
CA TYR A 52 44.58 -40.09 -32.62
C TYR A 52 43.57 -40.02 -31.49
N SER A 53 42.88 -38.90 -31.33
CA SER A 53 41.96 -38.70 -30.22
C SER A 53 40.50 -38.53 -30.65
N CYS A 54 39.57 -38.92 -29.79
CA CYS A 54 38.15 -38.58 -29.97
C CYS A 54 37.93 -37.09 -29.65
N PRO A 55 37.31 -36.29 -30.55
CA PRO A 55 37.02 -34.88 -30.29
C PRO A 55 36.17 -34.61 -29.03
N GLN A 56 35.30 -35.55 -28.64
CA GLN A 56 34.38 -35.38 -27.51
C GLN A 56 34.95 -35.88 -26.18
N CYS A 57 35.41 -37.13 -26.11
CA CYS A 57 35.88 -37.72 -24.84
C CYS A 57 37.41 -37.78 -24.70
N ARG A 58 38.16 -37.37 -25.73
CA ARG A 58 39.63 -37.39 -25.77
C ARG A 58 40.27 -38.76 -25.56
N GLN A 59 39.52 -39.85 -25.72
CA GLN A 59 40.08 -41.20 -25.74
C GLN A 59 41.06 -41.34 -26.90
N SER A 60 42.25 -41.85 -26.62
CA SER A 60 43.32 -42.02 -27.60
C SER A 60 43.30 -43.39 -28.27
N PHE A 61 43.69 -43.44 -29.54
CA PHE A 61 43.76 -44.63 -30.38
C PHE A 61 45.11 -44.70 -31.10
N SER A 62 45.75 -45.88 -31.09
CA SER A 62 46.94 -46.18 -31.90
C SER A 62 46.95 -47.69 -32.20
N PRO A 63 46.94 -48.12 -33.48
CA PRO A 63 47.00 -47.34 -34.71
C PRO A 63 45.69 -46.56 -35.03
N ARG A 64 45.70 -45.75 -36.09
CA ARG A 64 44.53 -44.98 -36.56
C ARG A 64 43.32 -45.91 -36.76
N PRO A 65 42.16 -45.64 -36.13
CA PRO A 65 40.98 -46.47 -36.33
C PRO A 65 40.49 -46.44 -37.79
N ALA A 66 40.12 -47.60 -38.32
CA ALA A 66 39.42 -47.67 -39.59
C ALA A 66 37.99 -47.12 -39.44
N LEU A 67 37.62 -46.20 -40.33
CA LEU A 67 36.29 -45.61 -40.34
C LEU A 67 35.37 -46.36 -41.31
N ALA A 68 34.24 -46.82 -40.81
CA ALA A 68 33.19 -47.42 -41.62
C ALA A 68 31.87 -46.68 -41.39
N LYS A 69 31.11 -46.50 -42.47
CA LYS A 69 29.79 -45.86 -42.43
C LYS A 69 28.86 -46.63 -41.49
N ASN A 70 28.31 -45.93 -40.51
CA ASN A 70 27.25 -46.45 -39.66
C ASN A 70 25.93 -46.40 -40.44
N THR A 71 25.53 -47.55 -41.00
CA THR A 71 24.33 -47.69 -41.83
C THR A 71 23.04 -47.43 -41.05
N MET A 72 22.98 -47.82 -39.77
CA MET A 72 21.83 -47.59 -38.89
C MET A 72 21.66 -46.10 -38.61
N LEU A 73 22.74 -45.40 -38.26
CA LEU A 73 22.70 -43.96 -38.01
C LEU A 73 22.39 -43.18 -39.29
N ALA A 74 22.90 -43.63 -40.44
CA ALA A 74 22.55 -43.06 -41.74
C ALA A 74 21.05 -43.20 -42.04
N GLU A 75 20.43 -44.35 -41.76
CA GLU A 75 19.00 -44.55 -41.95
C GLU A 75 18.16 -43.65 -41.02
N VAL A 76 18.59 -43.49 -39.77
CA VAL A 76 17.93 -42.59 -38.79
C VAL A 76 18.02 -41.13 -39.25
N VAL A 77 19.20 -40.68 -39.70
CA VAL A 77 19.39 -39.31 -40.23
C VAL A 77 18.53 -39.08 -41.47
N GLU A 78 18.41 -40.05 -42.37
CA GLU A 78 17.54 -39.95 -43.55
C GLU A 78 16.04 -39.92 -43.19
N LYS A 79 15.61 -40.71 -42.19
CA LYS A 79 14.24 -40.62 -41.67
C LYS A 79 13.97 -39.25 -41.05
N LEU A 80 14.90 -38.70 -40.27
CA LEU A 80 14.77 -37.36 -39.68
C LEU A 80 14.71 -36.25 -40.74
N LYS A 81 15.47 -36.36 -41.84
CA LYS A 81 15.37 -35.45 -42.98
C LYS A 81 14.00 -35.53 -43.68
N LYS A 82 13.45 -36.74 -43.83
CA LYS A 82 12.10 -36.94 -44.41
C LYS A 82 10.99 -36.40 -43.51
N THR A 83 11.14 -36.49 -42.19
CA THR A 83 10.19 -35.89 -41.23
C THR A 83 10.16 -34.35 -41.35
N LYS A 84 11.27 -33.70 -41.72
CA LYS A 84 11.32 -32.25 -42.02
C LYS A 84 10.60 -31.84 -43.32
N LEU A 85 10.39 -32.77 -44.26
CA LEU A 85 9.73 -32.52 -45.56
C LEU A 85 8.23 -32.85 -45.56
N SER A 86 7.72 -33.53 -44.53
CA SER A 86 6.29 -33.80 -44.33
C SER A 86 5.58 -32.56 -43.79
N ALA A 87 5.28 -31.61 -44.67
CA ALA A 87 4.40 -30.46 -44.43
C ALA A 87 2.89 -30.84 -44.42
N ASP A 88 2.56 -32.10 -44.12
CA ASP A 88 1.19 -32.62 -44.08
C ASP A 88 0.74 -32.88 -42.63
N CYS A 89 0.60 -31.81 -41.86
CA CYS A 89 -0.14 -31.86 -40.60
C CYS A 89 -1.64 -31.73 -40.87
N TYR A 90 -2.43 -32.70 -40.39
CA TYR A 90 -3.87 -32.59 -40.36
C TYR A 90 -4.28 -31.35 -39.55
N ALA A 91 -5.35 -30.68 -39.97
CA ALA A 91 -5.82 -29.49 -39.27
C ALA A 91 -6.32 -29.86 -37.85
N GLY A 92 -5.71 -29.25 -36.83
CA GLY A 92 -6.12 -29.38 -35.43
C GLY A 92 -7.17 -28.34 -35.01
N ALA A 93 -7.49 -28.30 -33.72
CA ALA A 93 -8.40 -27.30 -33.16
C ALA A 93 -7.77 -25.89 -33.28
N GLY A 94 -8.42 -25.00 -34.04
CA GLY A 94 -7.95 -23.64 -34.30
C GLY A 94 -7.15 -23.46 -35.59
N ASP A 95 -6.81 -24.53 -36.30
CA ASP A 95 -6.20 -24.44 -37.63
C ASP A 95 -7.25 -24.13 -38.70
N VAL A 96 -6.85 -23.33 -39.70
CA VAL A 96 -7.67 -23.13 -40.91
C VAL A 96 -7.57 -24.38 -41.76
N GLN A 97 -8.71 -24.95 -42.13
CA GLN A 97 -8.78 -26.18 -42.90
C GLN A 97 -8.68 -25.90 -44.40
N CYS A 98 -8.09 -26.83 -45.16
CA CYS A 98 -8.12 -26.75 -46.61
C CYS A 98 -9.52 -27.06 -47.15
N ASP A 99 -10.02 -26.21 -48.04
CA ASP A 99 -11.37 -26.29 -48.60
C ASP A 99 -11.49 -27.32 -49.73
N VAL A 100 -10.37 -27.70 -50.35
CA VAL A 100 -10.32 -28.63 -51.49
C VAL A 100 -10.13 -30.09 -51.05
N CYS A 101 -9.57 -30.34 -49.86
CA CYS A 101 -9.35 -31.71 -49.37
C CYS A 101 -10.66 -32.49 -49.25
N THR A 102 -10.71 -33.66 -49.88
CA THR A 102 -11.78 -34.63 -49.72
C THR A 102 -11.49 -35.52 -48.50
N GLY A 103 -12.48 -35.65 -47.59
CA GLY A 103 -12.32 -36.42 -46.35
C GLY A 103 -11.62 -35.64 -45.24
N ARG A 104 -10.53 -36.17 -44.67
CA ARG A 104 -9.82 -35.54 -43.55
C ARG A 104 -9.06 -34.31 -44.05
N LYS A 105 -9.42 -33.13 -43.55
CA LYS A 105 -8.85 -31.87 -44.02
C LYS A 105 -7.46 -31.60 -43.45
N TYR A 106 -6.55 -31.21 -44.33
CA TYR A 106 -5.21 -30.77 -43.97
C TYR A 106 -5.19 -29.30 -43.57
N LYS A 107 -4.18 -28.90 -42.81
CA LYS A 107 -3.96 -27.49 -42.46
C LYS A 107 -3.72 -26.67 -43.72
N ALA A 108 -4.49 -25.60 -43.88
CA ALA A 108 -4.28 -24.63 -44.93
C ALA A 108 -3.05 -23.77 -44.62
N VAL A 109 -2.25 -23.50 -45.65
CA VAL A 109 -1.05 -22.65 -45.58
C VAL A 109 -1.29 -21.27 -46.17
N ARG A 110 -2.17 -21.17 -47.18
CA ARG A 110 -2.54 -19.93 -47.84
C ARG A 110 -4.03 -19.92 -48.17
N SER A 111 -4.59 -18.73 -48.28
CA SER A 111 -5.94 -18.51 -48.80
C SER A 111 -5.90 -17.61 -50.01
N CYS A 112 -6.70 -17.92 -51.03
CA CYS A 112 -6.83 -17.07 -52.22
C CYS A 112 -8.03 -16.13 -52.08
N LEU A 113 -7.78 -14.83 -52.18
CA LEU A 113 -8.81 -13.78 -52.08
C LEU A 113 -9.73 -13.73 -53.30
N MET A 114 -9.35 -14.37 -54.41
CA MET A 114 -10.16 -14.44 -55.63
C MET A 114 -11.03 -15.69 -55.67
N CYS A 115 -10.46 -16.84 -55.28
CA CYS A 115 -11.20 -18.10 -55.22
C CYS A 115 -12.00 -18.27 -53.93
N LEU A 116 -11.76 -17.43 -52.92
CA LEU A 116 -12.35 -17.53 -51.57
C LEU A 116 -12.18 -18.92 -50.93
N ASN A 117 -11.03 -19.54 -51.20
CA ASN A 117 -10.68 -20.87 -50.72
C ASN A 117 -9.31 -20.85 -50.04
N SER A 118 -9.17 -21.70 -49.02
CA SER A 118 -7.94 -21.98 -48.29
C SER A 118 -7.34 -23.31 -48.75
N TYR A 119 -6.04 -23.32 -49.01
CA TYR A 119 -5.33 -24.45 -49.60
C TYR A 119 -4.25 -24.98 -48.65
N CYS A 120 -4.17 -26.30 -48.47
CA CYS A 120 -2.97 -26.96 -47.95
C CYS A 120 -1.84 -26.88 -48.99
N GLN A 121 -0.61 -27.23 -48.61
CA GLN A 121 0.56 -27.07 -49.46
C GLN A 121 0.39 -27.74 -50.83
N ASN A 122 -0.08 -29.00 -50.86
CA ASN A 122 -0.34 -29.73 -52.10
C ASN A 122 -1.40 -29.06 -52.98
N HIS A 123 -2.56 -28.67 -52.42
CA HIS A 123 -3.61 -28.00 -53.19
C HIS A 123 -3.21 -26.58 -53.60
N LEU A 124 -2.31 -25.93 -52.87
CA LEU A 124 -1.76 -24.63 -53.24
C LEU A 124 -0.87 -24.76 -54.48
N GLU A 125 0.03 -25.74 -54.49
CA GLU A 125 0.91 -26.02 -55.65
C GLU A 125 0.08 -26.38 -56.89
N GLN A 126 -0.96 -27.18 -56.71
CA GLN A 126 -1.92 -27.46 -57.79
C GLN A 126 -2.60 -26.19 -58.27
N HIS A 127 -3.15 -25.38 -57.37
CA HIS A 127 -3.78 -24.11 -57.71
C HIS A 127 -2.82 -23.18 -58.48
N GLU A 128 -1.58 -22.99 -58.01
CA GLU A 128 -0.57 -22.19 -58.70
C GLU A 128 -0.21 -22.78 -60.08
N SER A 129 -0.19 -24.10 -60.21
CA SER A 129 0.08 -24.77 -61.48
C SER A 129 -1.04 -24.61 -62.50
N PHE A 130 -2.31 -24.66 -62.07
CA PHE A 130 -3.49 -24.48 -62.93
C PHE A 130 -3.64 -23.03 -63.39
N PHE A 131 -3.32 -22.06 -62.53
CA PHE A 131 -3.44 -20.63 -62.84
C PHE A 131 -2.12 -20.01 -63.33
N LYS A 132 -1.19 -20.79 -63.89
CA LYS A 132 0.06 -20.29 -64.52
C LYS A 132 -0.27 -19.19 -65.56
N GLY A 133 -0.01 -17.94 -65.19
CA GLY A 133 -0.25 -16.75 -66.03
C GLY A 133 -1.38 -15.82 -65.55
N LYS A 134 -2.24 -16.24 -64.62
CA LYS A 134 -3.22 -15.36 -63.93
C LYS A 134 -2.75 -15.11 -62.50
N LYS A 135 -2.54 -13.84 -62.13
CA LYS A 135 -2.11 -13.49 -60.77
C LYS A 135 -3.30 -13.55 -59.80
N HIS A 136 -3.42 -14.65 -59.07
CA HIS A 136 -4.31 -14.77 -57.93
C HIS A 136 -3.62 -14.21 -56.67
N ASN A 137 -4.34 -13.36 -55.91
CA ASN A 137 -3.80 -12.81 -54.67
C ASN A 137 -3.94 -13.84 -53.53
N LEU A 138 -2.80 -14.31 -53.03
CA LEU A 138 -2.70 -15.26 -51.93
C LEU A 138 -2.30 -14.53 -50.63
N THR A 139 -3.02 -14.80 -49.55
CA THR A 139 -2.74 -14.31 -48.19
C THR A 139 -2.46 -15.48 -47.25
N GLU A 140 -1.98 -15.21 -46.03
CA GLU A 140 -1.89 -16.24 -44.98
C GLU A 140 -3.25 -16.89 -44.76
N ALA A 141 -3.25 -18.19 -44.46
CA ALA A 141 -4.48 -18.93 -44.24
C ALA A 141 -5.32 -18.29 -43.12
N THR A 142 -6.57 -17.94 -43.44
CA THR A 142 -7.50 -17.32 -42.49
C THR A 142 -8.87 -17.96 -42.60
N GLY A 143 -9.50 -18.25 -41.46
CA GLY A 143 -10.90 -18.71 -41.43
C GLY A 143 -11.91 -17.59 -41.70
N ARG A 144 -11.45 -16.34 -41.83
CA ARG A 144 -12.27 -15.14 -41.97
C ARG A 144 -12.23 -14.53 -43.37
N LEU A 145 -12.05 -15.36 -44.41
CA LEU A 145 -11.97 -14.88 -45.80
C LEU A 145 -13.22 -14.09 -46.20
N GLN A 146 -14.40 -14.55 -45.79
CA GLN A 146 -15.66 -13.89 -46.12
C GLN A 146 -15.76 -12.48 -45.51
N GLU A 147 -15.15 -12.25 -44.34
CA GLU A 147 -15.11 -10.92 -43.68
C GLU A 147 -14.19 -9.93 -44.41
N MET A 148 -13.34 -10.42 -45.32
CA MET A 148 -12.41 -9.59 -46.10
C MET A 148 -12.99 -9.15 -47.46
N ILE A 149 -14.23 -9.54 -47.75
CA ILE A 149 -14.92 -9.25 -49.02
C ILE A 149 -16.09 -8.31 -48.76
N CYS A 150 -16.25 -7.32 -49.62
CA CYS A 150 -17.39 -6.43 -49.62
C CYS A 150 -18.63 -7.18 -50.07
N HIS A 151 -19.68 -7.19 -49.23
CA HIS A 151 -20.94 -7.88 -49.51
C HIS A 151 -21.71 -7.30 -50.70
N GLU A 152 -21.55 -6.01 -51.01
CA GLU A 152 -22.28 -5.34 -52.11
C GLU A 152 -21.61 -5.55 -53.47
N HIS A 153 -20.28 -5.72 -53.48
CA HIS A 153 -19.47 -5.61 -54.71
C HIS A 153 -18.63 -6.86 -55.00
N ASP A 154 -18.59 -7.84 -54.10
CA ASP A 154 -17.74 -9.03 -54.18
C ASP A 154 -16.27 -8.71 -54.46
N LYS A 155 -15.79 -7.59 -53.90
CA LYS A 155 -14.40 -7.11 -54.00
C LYS A 155 -13.73 -7.06 -52.64
N HIS A 156 -12.42 -7.25 -52.63
CA HIS A 156 -11.60 -7.20 -51.41
C HIS A 156 -11.66 -5.82 -50.72
N LEU A 157 -11.75 -5.84 -49.38
CA LEU A 157 -11.80 -4.65 -48.52
C LEU A 157 -10.40 -4.07 -48.29
N GLU A 158 -9.84 -3.45 -49.33
CA GLU A 158 -8.48 -2.86 -49.29
C GLU A 158 -8.42 -1.39 -48.89
N MET A 159 -9.57 -0.72 -48.78
CA MET A 159 -9.70 0.68 -48.42
C MET A 159 -10.32 0.82 -47.02
N TYR A 160 -10.11 1.96 -46.37
CA TYR A 160 -10.70 2.31 -45.08
C TYR A 160 -11.30 3.71 -45.14
N CYS A 161 -12.59 3.82 -44.83
CA CYS A 161 -13.24 5.11 -44.67
C CYS A 161 -12.97 5.63 -43.25
N ILE A 162 -12.25 6.75 -43.14
CA ILE A 162 -11.95 7.39 -41.85
C ILE A 162 -13.22 7.99 -41.25
N THR A 163 -14.07 8.59 -42.09
CA THR A 163 -15.34 9.20 -41.67
C THR A 163 -16.26 8.18 -41.00
N ASP A 164 -16.48 7.03 -41.64
CA ASP A 164 -17.41 6.00 -41.16
C ASP A 164 -16.74 4.90 -40.34
N GLN A 165 -15.41 4.95 -40.20
CA GLN A 165 -14.59 3.99 -39.45
C GLN A 165 -14.78 2.52 -39.83
N ARG A 166 -14.86 2.23 -41.13
CA ARG A 166 -15.06 0.88 -41.66
C ARG A 166 -14.15 0.56 -42.85
N CYS A 167 -13.80 -0.72 -43.00
CA CYS A 167 -13.11 -1.20 -44.19
C CYS A 167 -14.11 -1.29 -45.36
N ILE A 168 -13.71 -0.83 -46.53
CA ILE A 168 -14.53 -0.76 -47.75
C ILE A 168 -13.72 -1.26 -48.95
N CYS A 169 -14.38 -1.65 -50.05
CA CYS A 169 -13.70 -1.96 -51.30
C CYS A 169 -13.52 -0.71 -52.18
N VAL A 170 -12.80 -0.85 -53.29
CA VAL A 170 -12.52 0.26 -54.23
C VAL A 170 -13.79 0.82 -54.89
N LEU A 171 -14.81 -0.02 -55.11
CA LEU A 171 -16.08 0.42 -55.71
C LEU A 171 -16.91 1.22 -54.70
N CYS A 172 -17.02 0.77 -53.45
CA CYS A 172 -17.61 1.56 -52.36
C CYS A 172 -16.90 2.91 -52.20
N ALA A 173 -15.56 2.94 -52.24
CA ALA A 173 -14.79 4.18 -52.14
C ALA A 173 -15.14 5.17 -53.28
N LYS A 174 -15.42 4.66 -54.47
CA LYS A 174 -15.73 5.47 -55.66
C LYS A 174 -17.18 5.94 -55.74
N TYR A 175 -18.15 5.10 -55.38
CA TYR A 175 -19.56 5.36 -55.66
C TYR A 175 -20.39 5.72 -54.40
N GLU A 176 -20.06 5.15 -53.25
CA GLU A 176 -20.81 5.37 -52.00
C GLU A 176 -20.11 6.36 -51.06
N HIS A 177 -18.78 6.35 -51.07
CA HIS A 177 -17.93 7.13 -50.18
C HIS A 177 -17.09 8.17 -50.92
N GLU A 178 -17.54 8.62 -52.09
CA GLU A 178 -16.80 9.55 -52.95
C GLU A 178 -16.39 10.84 -52.21
N ASN A 179 -17.27 11.34 -51.34
CA ASN A 179 -17.06 12.56 -50.56
C ASN A 179 -16.50 12.31 -49.14
N HIS A 180 -16.18 11.05 -48.79
CA HIS A 180 -15.63 10.72 -47.49
C HIS A 180 -14.10 10.64 -47.53
N ASN A 181 -13.46 10.89 -46.38
CA ASN A 181 -12.02 10.74 -46.30
C ASN A 181 -11.66 9.25 -46.28
N THR A 182 -11.11 8.76 -47.38
CA THR A 182 -10.74 7.35 -47.56
C THR A 182 -9.23 7.22 -47.75
N VAL A 183 -8.66 6.18 -47.16
CA VAL A 183 -7.25 5.83 -47.27
C VAL A 183 -7.13 4.32 -47.50
N SER A 184 -5.94 3.82 -47.85
CA SER A 184 -5.74 2.38 -47.89
C SER A 184 -5.82 1.77 -46.48
N ALA A 185 -6.34 0.56 -46.37
CA ALA A 185 -6.44 -0.15 -45.09
C ALA A 185 -5.04 -0.36 -44.45
N ALA A 186 -4.01 -0.56 -45.28
CA ALA A 186 -2.62 -0.68 -44.83
C ALA A 186 -2.09 0.63 -44.19
N ALA A 187 -2.39 1.78 -44.79
CA ALA A 187 -2.00 3.07 -44.25
C ALA A 187 -2.70 3.35 -42.91
N GLN A 188 -4.02 3.15 -42.84
CA GLN A 188 -4.77 3.35 -41.60
C GLN A 188 -4.32 2.39 -40.48
N ARG A 189 -4.02 1.12 -40.81
CA ARG A 189 -3.47 0.16 -39.86
C ARG A 189 -2.18 0.66 -39.24
N THR A 190 -1.28 1.23 -40.04
CA THR A 190 -0.01 1.77 -39.55
C THR A 190 -0.22 2.89 -38.54
N GLU A 191 -1.16 3.80 -38.81
CA GLU A 191 -1.50 4.90 -37.90
C GLU A 191 -2.18 4.40 -36.60
N LYS A 192 -3.15 3.49 -36.72
CA LYS A 192 -3.82 2.87 -35.56
C LYS A 192 -2.84 2.03 -34.73
N GLN A 193 -1.85 1.40 -35.36
CA GLN A 193 -0.81 0.64 -34.66
C GLN A 193 0.13 1.54 -33.86
N LYS A 194 0.44 2.76 -34.33
CA LYS A 194 1.18 3.76 -33.53
C LYS A 194 0.37 4.16 -32.30
N LYS A 195 -0.91 4.53 -32.48
CA LYS A 195 -1.81 4.89 -31.37
C LYS A 195 -1.95 3.75 -30.35
N LEU A 196 -2.05 2.50 -30.80
CA LEU A 196 -2.09 1.33 -29.92
C LEU A 196 -0.83 1.25 -29.05
N LYS A 197 0.36 1.40 -29.64
CA LYS A 197 1.63 1.38 -28.90
C LYS A 197 1.72 2.53 -27.89
N GLU A 198 1.24 3.72 -28.23
CA GLU A 198 1.18 4.86 -27.31
C GLU A 198 0.22 4.63 -26.14
N THR A 199 -0.97 4.10 -26.41
CA THR A 199 -1.93 3.72 -25.36
C THR A 199 -1.34 2.64 -24.45
N GLN A 200 -0.69 1.62 -25.02
CA GLN A 200 -0.03 0.57 -24.25
C GLN A 200 1.06 1.12 -23.33
N ARG A 201 1.92 2.01 -23.84
CA ARG A 201 2.95 2.69 -23.02
C ARG A 201 2.33 3.50 -21.88
N ARG A 202 1.25 4.25 -22.16
CA ARG A 202 0.53 5.04 -21.16
C ARG A 202 -0.07 4.16 -20.05
N LEU A 203 -0.63 3.01 -20.43
CA LEU A 203 -1.17 2.05 -19.46
C LEU A 203 -0.06 1.44 -18.60
N GLN A 204 1.07 1.05 -19.20
CA GLN A 204 2.22 0.53 -18.46
C GLN A 204 2.77 1.55 -17.45
N GLN A 205 2.91 2.82 -17.84
CA GLN A 205 3.33 3.89 -16.93
C GLN A 205 2.34 4.08 -15.77
N ARG A 206 1.03 4.06 -16.06
CA ARG A 206 -0.01 4.17 -15.02
C ARG A 206 0.01 2.98 -14.07
N LEU A 207 0.26 1.77 -14.56
CA LEU A 207 0.38 0.56 -13.73
C LEU A 207 1.58 0.70 -12.78
N GLN A 208 2.76 1.05 -13.29
CA GLN A 208 3.95 1.27 -12.47
C GLN A 208 3.74 2.34 -11.40
N GLN A 209 3.08 3.45 -11.76
CA GLN A 209 2.74 4.50 -10.79
C GLN A 209 1.80 3.98 -9.71
N ARG A 210 0.76 3.20 -10.08
CA ARG A 210 -0.20 2.65 -9.12
C ARG A 210 0.42 1.58 -8.22
N GLU A 211 1.35 0.78 -8.73
CA GLU A 211 2.14 -0.16 -7.92
C GLU A 211 2.98 0.59 -6.88
N LYS A 212 3.63 1.70 -7.28
CA LYS A 212 4.37 2.56 -6.36
C LYS A 212 3.46 3.20 -5.30
N ASP A 213 2.34 3.78 -5.72
CA ASP A 213 1.35 4.39 -4.79
C ASP A 213 0.87 3.36 -3.77
N LEU A 214 0.60 2.12 -4.21
CA LEU A 214 0.15 1.03 -3.37
C LEU A 214 1.22 0.61 -2.36
N GLN A 215 2.49 0.56 -2.76
CA GLN A 215 3.59 0.26 -1.85
C GLN A 215 3.77 1.37 -0.79
N GLN A 216 3.72 2.64 -1.20
CA GLN A 216 3.80 3.78 -0.27
C GLN A 216 2.63 3.77 0.72
N LEU A 217 1.42 3.43 0.27
CA LEU A 217 0.26 3.33 1.15
C LEU A 217 0.40 2.21 2.17
N ARG A 218 0.93 1.04 1.77
CA ARG A 218 1.22 -0.06 2.70
C ARG A 218 2.21 0.36 3.79
N GLU A 219 3.29 1.05 3.40
CA GLU A 219 4.28 1.57 4.34
C GLU A 219 3.69 2.61 5.31
N ALA A 220 2.85 3.51 4.80
CA ALA A 220 2.15 4.50 5.62
C ALA A 220 1.20 3.85 6.64
N VAL A 221 0.44 2.83 6.22
CA VAL A 221 -0.46 2.08 7.12
C VAL A 221 0.32 1.36 8.21
N GLU A 222 1.41 0.67 7.87
CA GLU A 222 2.25 0.00 8.87
C GLU A 222 2.95 0.99 9.81
N SER A 223 3.39 2.13 9.29
CA SER A 223 3.93 3.22 10.11
C SER A 223 2.90 3.75 11.11
N GLN A 224 1.67 4.00 10.66
CA GLN A 224 0.58 4.45 11.52
C GLN A 224 0.23 3.40 12.60
N LYS A 225 0.21 2.12 12.24
CA LYS A 225 -0.01 1.02 13.19
C LYS A 225 1.07 0.97 14.26
N ARG A 226 2.36 1.07 13.88
CA ARG A 226 3.48 1.11 14.84
C ARG A 226 3.41 2.34 15.74
N SER A 227 3.08 3.50 15.18
CA SER A 227 2.90 4.74 15.93
C SER A 227 1.78 4.61 16.97
N ALA A 228 0.62 4.06 16.59
CA ALA A 228 -0.49 3.82 17.51
C ALA A 228 -0.09 2.84 18.64
N GLN A 229 0.58 1.74 18.30
CA GLN A 229 1.10 0.78 19.30
C GLN A 229 2.10 1.42 20.27
N THR A 230 2.95 2.31 19.76
CA THR A 230 3.93 3.05 20.58
C THR A 230 3.24 3.99 21.54
N ALA A 231 2.20 4.70 21.08
CA ALA A 231 1.39 5.58 21.92
C ALA A 231 0.69 4.78 23.03
N VAL A 232 0.08 3.63 22.71
CA VAL A 232 -0.54 2.73 23.70
C VAL A 232 0.47 2.27 24.75
N HIS A 233 1.60 1.71 24.33
CA HIS A 233 2.63 1.22 25.26
C HIS A 233 3.19 2.34 26.14
N TYR A 234 3.41 3.53 25.58
CA TYR A 234 3.83 4.69 26.35
C TYR A 234 2.78 5.08 27.39
N SER A 235 1.49 5.14 27.01
CA SER A 235 0.39 5.43 27.93
C SER A 235 0.27 4.39 29.04
N GLU A 236 0.31 3.10 28.72
CA GLU A 236 0.28 2.01 29.70
C GLU A 236 1.40 2.11 30.72
N ARG A 237 2.62 2.44 30.26
CA ARG A 237 3.77 2.66 31.15
C ARG A 237 3.51 3.80 32.13
N ILE A 238 3.03 4.96 31.65
CA ILE A 238 2.74 6.11 32.52
C ILE A 238 1.65 5.78 33.54
N PHE A 239 0.55 5.12 33.11
CA PHE A 239 -0.49 4.71 34.06
C PHE A 239 0.01 3.70 35.09
N THR A 240 0.91 2.79 34.69
CA THR A 240 1.55 1.85 35.63
C THR A 240 2.40 2.59 36.68
N GLU A 241 3.15 3.61 36.28
CA GLU A 241 3.93 4.44 37.20
C GLU A 241 3.03 5.23 38.17
N LEU A 242 1.91 5.77 37.69
CA LEU A 242 0.91 6.45 38.52
C LEU A 242 0.28 5.51 39.55
N ILE A 243 -0.13 4.30 39.13
CA ILE A 243 -0.68 3.28 40.04
C ILE A 243 0.32 2.98 41.16
N ARG A 244 1.59 2.74 40.82
CA ARG A 244 2.65 2.50 41.82
C ARG A 244 2.83 3.67 42.78
N SER A 245 2.69 4.90 42.30
CA SER A 245 2.76 6.10 43.15
C SER A 245 1.59 6.15 44.14
N ILE A 246 0.37 5.87 43.67
CA ILE A 246 -0.84 5.83 44.51
C ILE A 246 -0.73 4.71 45.56
N GLU A 247 -0.20 3.55 45.20
CA GLU A 247 0.04 2.43 46.12
C GLU A 247 1.07 2.79 47.22
N ARG A 248 2.12 3.54 46.87
CA ARG A 248 3.08 4.08 47.85
C ARG A 248 2.39 5.04 48.81
N SER A 249 1.68 6.04 48.30
CA SER A 249 0.94 7.00 49.13
C SER A 249 -0.11 6.33 50.03
N ARG A 250 -0.80 5.29 49.54
CA ARG A 250 -1.71 4.47 50.36
C ARG A 250 -0.98 3.86 51.55
N SER A 251 0.22 3.30 51.31
CA SER A 251 1.02 2.65 52.34
C SER A 251 1.52 3.66 53.37
N GLU A 252 1.96 4.84 52.93
CA GLU A 252 2.37 5.96 53.81
C GLU A 252 1.23 6.42 54.73
N VAL A 253 0.05 6.73 54.17
CA VAL A 253 -1.12 7.15 54.97
C VAL A 253 -1.53 6.06 55.96
N THR A 254 -1.51 4.79 55.54
CA THR A 254 -1.81 3.66 56.43
C THR A 254 -0.83 3.59 57.58
N GLN A 255 0.48 3.74 57.31
CA GLN A 255 1.51 3.70 58.34
C GLN A 255 1.35 4.86 59.33
N MET A 256 1.09 6.08 58.85
CA MET A 256 0.83 7.23 59.71
C MET A 256 -0.34 7.00 60.68
N ILE A 257 -1.43 6.37 60.20
CA ILE A 257 -2.58 6.03 61.05
C ILE A 257 -2.16 5.01 62.12
N ARG A 258 -1.40 3.98 61.75
CA ARG A 258 -0.93 2.93 62.68
C ARG A 258 0.05 3.48 63.72
N ASP A 259 0.95 4.37 63.34
CA ASP A 259 1.90 4.99 64.26
C ASP A 259 1.19 5.90 65.27
N GLN A 260 0.19 6.66 64.81
CA GLN A 260 -0.64 7.49 65.68
C GLN A 260 -1.51 6.64 66.62
N GLU A 261 -2.12 5.57 66.11
CA GLU A 261 -2.87 4.58 66.90
C GLU A 261 -1.99 3.98 68.00
N LYS A 262 -0.81 3.47 67.64
CA LYS A 262 0.14 2.89 68.59
C LYS A 262 0.55 3.88 69.68
N THR A 263 0.87 5.12 69.29
CA THR A 263 1.26 6.17 70.25
C THR A 263 0.11 6.53 71.21
N ALA A 264 -1.12 6.62 70.68
CA ALA A 264 -2.32 6.87 71.48
C ALA A 264 -2.59 5.73 72.47
N VAL A 265 -2.50 4.49 72.01
CA VAL A 265 -2.70 3.27 72.81
C VAL A 265 -1.64 3.17 73.91
N SER A 266 -0.35 3.33 73.61
CA SER A 266 0.71 3.26 74.64
C SER A 266 0.56 4.36 75.70
N ARG A 267 0.09 5.56 75.33
CA ARG A 267 -0.23 6.63 76.29
C ARG A 267 -1.44 6.25 77.18
N ALA A 268 -2.43 5.57 76.60
CA ALA A 268 -3.59 5.08 77.33
C ALA A 268 -3.22 4.00 78.34
N GLU A 269 -2.48 2.99 77.89
CA GLU A 269 -1.99 1.87 78.72
C GLU A 269 -1.18 2.38 79.90
N GLY A 270 -0.23 3.31 79.69
CA GLY A 270 0.54 3.90 80.78
C GLY A 270 -0.28 4.73 81.77
N ARG A 271 -1.46 5.24 81.37
CA ARG A 271 -2.40 5.89 82.32
C ARG A 271 -3.24 4.84 83.07
N LEU A 272 -3.66 3.77 82.40
CA LEU A 272 -4.36 2.66 83.03
C LEU A 272 -3.49 2.03 84.13
N GLU A 273 -2.23 1.73 83.84
CA GLU A 273 -1.29 1.12 84.80
C GLU A 273 -1.10 2.01 86.05
N ARG A 274 -0.97 3.33 85.88
CA ARG A 274 -0.89 4.27 87.01
C ARG A 274 -2.17 4.30 87.84
N LEU A 275 -3.34 4.30 87.21
CA LEU A 275 -4.61 4.26 87.92
C LEU A 275 -4.81 2.94 88.67
N GLU A 276 -4.38 1.81 88.09
CA GLU A 276 -4.41 0.51 88.76
C GLU A 276 -3.50 0.48 89.99
N GLN A 277 -2.30 1.07 89.90
CA GLN A 277 -1.38 1.23 91.04
C GLN A 277 -2.00 2.11 92.13
N GLU A 278 -2.57 3.26 91.76
CA GLU A 278 -3.23 4.18 92.70
C GLU A 278 -4.41 3.52 93.42
N ILE A 279 -5.25 2.77 92.68
CA ILE A 279 -6.36 1.99 93.28
C ILE A 279 -5.84 0.96 94.26
N ASN A 280 -4.75 0.25 93.93
CA ASN A 280 -4.19 -0.77 94.82
C ASN A 280 -3.56 -0.16 96.09
N ASP A 281 -2.89 0.98 95.98
CA ASP A 281 -2.34 1.69 97.13
C ASP A 281 -3.44 2.29 98.01
N LEU A 282 -4.52 2.81 97.42
CA LEU A 282 -5.72 3.25 98.15
C LEU A 282 -6.38 2.08 98.87
N ARG A 283 -6.59 0.93 98.20
CA ARG A 283 -7.13 -0.29 98.83
C ARG A 283 -6.27 -0.79 99.98
N ARG A 284 -4.93 -0.71 99.86
CA ARG A 284 -4.01 -1.10 100.94
C ARG A 284 -4.17 -0.18 102.15
N ARG A 285 -4.16 1.14 101.94
CA ARG A 285 -4.37 2.11 103.03
C ARG A 285 -5.73 1.98 103.68
N ASP A 286 -6.77 1.72 102.90
CA ASP A 286 -8.14 1.49 103.39
C ASP A 286 -8.18 0.28 104.34
N ALA A 287 -7.58 -0.86 103.93
CA ALA A 287 -7.46 -2.03 104.80
C ALA A 287 -6.62 -1.78 106.06
N GLU A 288 -5.56 -0.97 105.98
CA GLU A 288 -4.76 -0.56 107.15
C GLU A 288 -5.57 0.32 108.12
N LEU A 289 -6.40 1.22 107.60
CA LEU A 289 -7.33 2.05 108.39
C LEU A 289 -8.41 1.19 109.07
N GLU A 290 -9.00 0.23 108.36
CA GLU A 290 -9.95 -0.74 108.94
C GLU A 290 -9.32 -1.53 110.09
N GLN A 291 -8.07 -2.00 109.92
CA GLN A 291 -7.36 -2.69 111.01
C GLN A 291 -7.08 -1.78 112.21
N LEU A 292 -6.73 -0.52 111.96
CA LEU A 292 -6.44 0.44 113.01
C LEU A 292 -7.69 0.76 113.85
N GLU A 293 -8.86 0.87 113.23
CA GLU A 293 -10.15 1.08 113.91
C GLU A 293 -10.42 0.04 115.01
N HIS A 294 -9.99 -1.20 114.79
CA HIS A 294 -10.20 -2.32 115.71
C HIS A 294 -9.08 -2.49 116.76
N THR A 295 -8.09 -1.60 116.79
CA THR A 295 -6.94 -1.68 117.70
C THR A 295 -7.30 -1.17 119.10
N GLN A 296 -6.99 -1.93 120.17
CA GLN A 296 -7.26 -1.52 121.55
C GLN A 296 -6.15 -0.67 122.20
N ASP A 297 -4.95 -0.65 121.61
CA ASP A 297 -3.84 0.19 122.07
C ASP A 297 -4.04 1.65 121.61
N HIS A 298 -4.40 2.51 122.56
CA HIS A 298 -4.66 3.94 122.31
C HIS A 298 -3.43 4.70 121.79
N ILE A 299 -2.20 4.30 122.15
CA ILE A 299 -0.98 4.97 121.71
C ILE A 299 -0.68 4.58 120.26
N GLN A 300 -0.77 3.28 119.95
CA GLN A 300 -0.58 2.78 118.58
C GLN A 300 -1.63 3.37 117.61
N PHE A 301 -2.88 3.52 118.06
CA PHE A 301 -3.93 4.18 117.30
C PHE A 301 -3.54 5.61 116.91
N LEU A 302 -3.18 6.44 117.90
CA LEU A 302 -2.85 7.86 117.67
C LEU A 302 -1.61 8.04 116.78
N GLN A 303 -0.58 7.21 116.95
CA GLN A 303 0.65 7.28 116.14
C GLN A 303 0.42 6.82 114.68
N SER A 304 -0.33 5.74 114.49
CA SER A 304 -0.56 5.19 113.14
C SER A 304 -1.59 6.01 112.37
N PHE A 305 -2.64 6.51 113.04
CA PHE A 305 -3.67 7.34 112.43
C PHE A 305 -3.07 8.63 111.85
N GLN A 306 -2.16 9.28 112.59
CA GLN A 306 -1.50 10.49 112.11
C GLN A 306 -0.70 10.26 110.82
N SER A 307 -0.14 9.06 110.63
CA SER A 307 0.60 8.69 109.42
C SER A 307 -0.31 8.30 108.25
N LEU A 308 -1.43 7.61 108.53
CA LEU A 308 -2.38 7.12 107.52
C LEU A 308 -3.39 8.17 107.07
N SER A 309 -3.67 9.17 107.90
CA SER A 309 -4.63 10.26 107.59
C SER A 309 -4.11 11.28 106.57
N ALA A 310 -2.80 11.25 106.27
CA ALA A 310 -2.24 12.10 105.24
C ALA A 310 -2.71 11.61 103.86
N PRO A 311 -3.36 12.46 103.04
CA PRO A 311 -3.74 12.05 101.70
C PRO A 311 -2.50 11.65 100.90
N PRO A 312 -2.57 10.60 100.06
CA PRO A 312 -1.51 10.34 99.09
C PRO A 312 -1.22 11.61 98.28
N GLU A 313 0.03 11.77 97.84
CA GLU A 313 0.35 12.75 96.80
C GLU A 313 -0.47 12.43 95.55
N SER A 314 -1.62 13.10 95.41
CA SER A 314 -2.38 13.08 94.18
C SER A 314 -1.51 13.67 93.09
N THR A 315 -1.22 12.88 92.06
CA THR A 315 -0.85 13.47 90.79
C THR A 315 -2.14 13.94 90.14
N ASP A 316 -2.62 15.13 90.55
CA ASP A 316 -3.78 15.82 89.97
C ASP A 316 -3.48 16.18 88.51
N VAL A 317 -3.46 15.17 87.64
CA VAL A 317 -3.50 15.36 86.21
C VAL A 317 -4.96 15.63 85.89
N PRO A 318 -5.31 16.79 85.31
CA PRO A 318 -6.70 17.14 85.07
C PRO A 318 -7.40 16.03 84.30
N ASN A 319 -8.63 15.72 84.71
CA ASN A 319 -9.54 14.77 84.07
C ASN A 319 -9.90 15.27 82.66
N ILE A 320 -8.96 15.22 81.73
CA ILE A 320 -9.23 15.46 80.32
C ILE A 320 -10.05 14.25 79.84
N PRO A 321 -11.27 14.46 79.34
CA PRO A 321 -12.10 13.38 78.83
C PRO A 321 -11.34 12.66 77.73
N PHE A 322 -11.10 11.36 77.94
CA PHE A 322 -10.29 10.49 77.10
C PHE A 322 -10.74 10.48 75.62
N CYS A 323 -12.01 10.85 75.39
CA CYS A 323 -12.70 10.77 74.11
C CYS A 323 -12.34 11.91 73.13
N SER A 324 -11.85 13.07 73.60
CA SER A 324 -11.70 14.26 72.75
C SER A 324 -10.35 14.36 72.03
N LEU A 325 -9.42 13.42 72.26
CA LEU A 325 -8.02 13.51 71.80
C LEU A 325 -7.69 12.64 70.57
N PHE A 326 -8.61 11.81 70.06
CA PHE A 326 -8.26 10.72 69.14
C PHE A 326 -9.27 10.46 68.00
N SER A 327 -9.97 11.48 67.49
CA SER A 327 -10.82 11.28 66.31
C SER A 327 -9.98 11.19 65.03
N PHE A 328 -10.18 10.12 64.26
CA PHE A 328 -9.64 9.93 62.91
C PHE A 328 -10.56 10.49 61.81
N ASP A 329 -11.66 11.15 62.18
CA ASP A 329 -12.66 11.63 61.21
C ASP A 329 -12.05 12.65 60.24
N GLY A 330 -11.14 13.51 60.71
CA GLY A 330 -10.42 14.46 59.87
C GLY A 330 -9.51 13.78 58.82
N ILE A 331 -8.95 12.61 59.13
CA ILE A 331 -8.17 11.83 58.16
C ILE A 331 -9.11 11.24 57.09
N ARG A 332 -10.25 10.69 57.52
CA ARG A 332 -11.26 10.16 56.58
C ARG A 332 -11.75 11.24 55.61
N GLU A 333 -12.03 12.43 56.11
CA GLU A 333 -12.43 13.56 55.27
C GLU A 333 -11.32 14.02 54.33
N SER A 334 -10.08 14.09 54.81
CA SER A 334 -8.92 14.45 53.97
C SER A 334 -8.68 13.45 52.83
N VAL A 335 -8.80 12.14 53.10
CA VAL A 335 -8.69 11.08 52.08
C VAL A 335 -9.85 11.15 51.08
N HIS A 336 -11.06 11.47 51.54
CA HIS A 336 -12.21 11.69 50.66
C HIS A 336 -11.97 12.88 49.71
N GLN A 337 -11.50 14.02 50.25
CA GLN A 337 -11.17 15.19 49.44
C GLN A 337 -10.05 14.91 48.43
N LEU A 338 -9.04 14.11 48.80
CA LEU A 338 -7.99 13.69 47.89
C LEU A 338 -8.55 12.88 46.71
N ARG A 339 -9.45 11.92 46.99
CA ARG A 339 -10.12 11.13 45.96
C ARG A 339 -10.89 12.02 44.99
N ASP A 340 -11.73 12.92 45.49
CA ASP A 340 -12.57 13.79 44.65
C ASP A 340 -11.71 14.64 43.71
N LYS A 341 -10.65 15.26 44.23
CA LYS A 341 -9.70 16.04 43.43
C LYS A 341 -9.01 15.22 42.35
N LEU A 342 -8.58 13.99 42.67
CA LEU A 342 -7.95 13.10 41.69
C LEU A 342 -8.94 12.67 40.61
N GLU A 343 -10.17 12.34 40.99
CA GLU A 343 -11.20 11.90 40.04
C GLU A 343 -11.59 13.01 39.07
N ASP A 344 -11.80 14.23 39.57
CA ASP A 344 -12.11 15.40 38.73
C ASP A 344 -10.96 15.75 37.78
N PHE A 345 -9.73 15.74 38.29
CA PHE A 345 -8.53 15.94 37.46
C PHE A 345 -8.42 14.87 36.37
N CYS A 346 -8.61 13.59 36.71
CA CYS A 346 -8.57 12.50 35.75
C CYS A 346 -9.67 12.64 34.69
N LYS A 347 -10.90 12.99 35.07
CA LYS A 347 -12.00 13.21 34.12
C LYS A 347 -11.68 14.31 33.11
N GLU A 348 -11.14 15.44 33.58
CA GLU A 348 -10.79 16.56 32.71
C GLU A 348 -9.67 16.19 31.72
N GLU A 349 -8.59 15.59 32.20
CA GLU A 349 -7.44 15.25 31.36
C GLU A 349 -7.75 14.09 30.40
N LEU A 350 -8.50 13.07 30.83
CA LEU A 350 -8.93 11.99 29.95
C LEU A 350 -9.84 12.50 28.82
N LYS A 351 -10.67 13.52 29.08
CA LYS A 351 -11.44 14.18 28.04
C LYS A 351 -10.53 14.86 27.02
N LYS A 352 -9.53 15.63 27.46
CA LYS A 352 -8.54 16.27 26.57
C LYS A 352 -7.78 15.25 25.73
N ILE A 353 -7.42 14.10 26.30
CA ILE A 353 -6.78 12.99 25.58
C ILE A 353 -7.73 12.39 24.54
N SER A 354 -8.98 12.12 24.94
CA SER A 354 -10.02 11.59 24.05
C SER A 354 -10.26 12.49 22.84
N ASP A 355 -10.37 13.80 23.06
CA ASP A 355 -10.57 14.77 21.99
C ASP A 355 -9.43 14.69 20.96
N ARG A 356 -8.17 14.62 21.41
CA ARG A 356 -7.00 14.46 20.53
C ARG A 356 -7.00 13.15 19.74
N VAL A 357 -7.49 12.06 20.32
CA VAL A 357 -7.65 10.78 19.63
C VAL A 357 -8.71 10.90 18.54
N THR A 358 -9.87 11.49 18.82
CA THR A 358 -10.95 11.65 17.83
C THR A 358 -10.62 12.60 16.68
N MET A 359 -9.81 13.63 16.92
CA MET A 359 -9.41 14.62 15.90
C MET A 359 -8.56 14.04 14.76
N THR A 360 -7.91 12.88 14.97
CA THR A 360 -7.11 12.24 13.91
C THR A 360 -7.93 11.48 12.87
N ASN A 361 -9.23 11.22 13.12
CA ASN A 361 -10.04 10.31 12.31
C ASN A 361 -11.20 10.95 11.52
N ILE A 362 -11.44 12.25 11.62
CA ILE A 362 -12.66 12.85 11.04
C ILE A 362 -12.30 13.81 9.89
N ALA A 363 -12.73 13.48 8.67
CA ALA A 363 -12.89 14.48 7.61
C ALA A 363 -13.83 15.56 8.13
N PRO A 364 -13.50 16.87 8.05
CA PRO A 364 -14.28 17.91 8.74
C PRO A 364 -15.75 17.86 8.31
N ARG A 365 -16.69 17.74 9.26
CA ARG A 365 -18.14 17.63 8.96
C ARG A 365 -18.96 18.78 9.49
N THR A 366 -18.51 19.45 10.55
CA THR A 366 -19.18 20.60 11.15
C THR A 366 -18.38 21.89 10.91
N ARG A 367 -19.04 23.04 10.93
CA ARG A 367 -18.38 24.35 10.81
C ARG A 367 -17.24 24.54 11.82
N ASN A 368 -17.41 24.05 13.06
CA ASN A 368 -16.37 24.13 14.09
C ASN A 368 -15.13 23.29 13.76
N ASP A 369 -15.29 22.15 13.06
CA ASP A 369 -14.16 21.35 12.59
C ASP A 369 -13.37 22.09 11.51
N PHE A 370 -14.07 22.79 10.61
CA PHE A 370 -13.47 23.60 9.56
C PHE A 370 -12.74 24.83 10.10
N LEU A 371 -13.27 25.47 11.16
CA LEU A 371 -12.66 26.65 11.78
C LEU A 371 -11.25 26.41 12.32
N GLN A 372 -10.88 25.17 12.64
CA GLN A 372 -9.50 24.83 13.03
C GLN A 372 -8.47 25.03 11.90
N TYR A 373 -8.95 24.99 10.65
CA TYR A 373 -8.15 25.24 9.46
C TYR A 373 -8.37 26.66 8.91
N PHE A 374 -9.00 27.56 9.68
CA PHE A 374 -9.35 28.89 9.20
C PHE A 374 -8.11 29.71 8.82
N HIS A 375 -8.10 30.18 7.58
CA HIS A 375 -7.10 31.08 7.05
C HIS A 375 -7.76 32.41 6.69
N GLN A 376 -7.25 33.48 7.28
CA GLN A 376 -7.66 34.82 6.94
C GLN A 376 -6.92 35.29 5.69
N LEU A 377 -7.64 35.42 4.57
CA LEU A 377 -7.08 35.83 3.29
C LEU A 377 -7.17 37.34 3.08
N THR A 378 -6.14 37.91 2.46
CA THR A 378 -6.11 39.30 2.02
C THR A 378 -5.75 39.40 0.55
N LEU A 379 -6.34 40.37 -0.14
CA LEU A 379 -6.26 40.48 -1.60
C LEU A 379 -5.05 41.31 -2.02
N ASP A 380 -4.39 40.87 -3.09
CA ASP A 380 -3.17 41.51 -3.57
C ASP A 380 -3.46 42.66 -4.55
N LEU A 381 -3.15 43.88 -4.10
CA LEU A 381 -3.22 45.12 -4.88
C LEU A 381 -2.38 45.08 -6.17
N ASN A 382 -1.34 44.25 -6.23
CA ASN A 382 -0.51 44.11 -7.42
C ASN A 382 -1.18 43.26 -8.52
N THR A 383 -2.14 42.41 -8.14
CA THR A 383 -2.83 41.50 -9.07
C THR A 383 -4.20 42.02 -9.49
N VAL A 384 -4.87 42.78 -8.61
CA VAL A 384 -6.27 43.21 -8.82
C VAL A 384 -6.48 43.96 -10.14
N ASN A 385 -7.52 43.60 -10.86
CA ASN A 385 -7.92 44.33 -12.06
C ASN A 385 -8.33 45.78 -11.78
N LYS A 386 -8.07 46.68 -12.73
CA LYS A 386 -8.36 48.12 -12.57
C LYS A 386 -9.85 48.45 -12.42
N CYS A 387 -10.79 47.60 -12.80
CA CYS A 387 -12.22 47.85 -12.62
C CYS A 387 -12.79 47.31 -11.29
N LEU A 388 -11.94 46.70 -10.45
CA LEU A 388 -12.28 46.24 -9.12
C LEU A 388 -11.67 47.22 -8.10
N CYS A 389 -12.39 47.50 -7.02
CA CYS A 389 -11.92 48.31 -5.91
C CYS A 389 -11.81 47.43 -4.66
N LEU A 390 -10.64 47.47 -4.01
CA LEU A 390 -10.39 46.80 -2.74
C LEU A 390 -10.66 47.75 -1.57
N SER A 391 -11.40 47.28 -0.57
CA SER A 391 -11.67 48.02 0.67
C SER A 391 -11.48 47.14 1.90
N GLU A 392 -11.67 47.72 3.09
CA GLU A 392 -11.56 47.03 4.39
C GLU A 392 -10.25 46.25 4.55
N ARG A 393 -9.13 46.97 4.41
CA ARG A 393 -7.77 46.37 4.46
C ARG A 393 -7.60 45.24 3.44
N ASN A 394 -8.12 45.45 2.22
CA ASN A 394 -8.08 44.52 1.10
C ASN A 394 -8.79 43.18 1.35
N ARG A 395 -9.92 43.22 2.06
CA ARG A 395 -10.75 42.03 2.33
C ARG A 395 -12.06 42.04 1.56
N VAL A 396 -12.49 43.21 1.12
CA VAL A 396 -13.72 43.39 0.36
C VAL A 396 -13.37 43.82 -1.06
N ILE A 397 -14.04 43.20 -2.04
CA ILE A 397 -13.92 43.53 -3.46
C ILE A 397 -15.25 44.11 -3.91
N LYS A 398 -15.20 45.23 -4.61
CA LYS A 398 -16.36 45.82 -5.27
C LYS A 398 -16.07 46.09 -6.73
N TYR A 399 -16.94 45.65 -7.62
CA TYR A 399 -16.91 46.09 -9.01
C TYR A 399 -17.44 47.52 -9.10
N THR A 400 -16.65 48.44 -9.65
CA THR A 400 -17.02 49.87 -9.73
C THR A 400 -17.28 50.34 -11.16
N GLY A 401 -16.97 49.53 -12.18
CA GLY A 401 -17.11 49.88 -13.60
C GLY A 401 -16.14 50.99 -14.08
N THR A 402 -15.46 51.67 -13.16
CA THR A 402 -14.49 52.74 -13.44
C THR A 402 -13.06 52.27 -13.14
N LYS A 403 -12.09 52.75 -13.94
CA LYS A 403 -10.68 52.38 -13.76
C LYS A 403 -10.13 53.04 -12.48
N GLN A 404 -9.83 52.21 -11.48
CA GLN A 404 -9.17 52.59 -10.25
C GLN A 404 -7.71 52.98 -10.51
N PRO A 405 -7.16 53.95 -9.74
CA PRO A 405 -5.82 54.50 -9.94
C PRO A 405 -4.72 53.56 -9.39
N TYR A 406 -4.76 52.28 -9.74
CA TYR A 406 -3.71 51.34 -9.34
C TYR A 406 -2.49 51.48 -10.26
N PRO A 407 -1.25 51.51 -9.71
CA PRO A 407 -0.03 51.51 -10.49
C PRO A 407 0.05 50.30 -11.43
N ASP A 408 0.68 50.49 -12.59
CA ASP A 408 0.94 49.36 -13.49
C ASP A 408 1.89 48.36 -12.84
N HIS A 409 1.58 47.07 -13.01
CA HIS A 409 2.33 45.97 -12.42
C HIS A 409 2.25 44.74 -13.34
N PRO A 410 3.35 43.97 -13.52
CA PRO A 410 3.37 42.80 -14.40
C PRO A 410 2.36 41.72 -14.01
N ASP A 411 2.11 41.54 -12.70
CA ASP A 411 1.15 40.55 -12.19
C ASP A 411 -0.32 40.99 -12.28
N ARG A 412 -0.62 42.18 -12.82
CA ARG A 412 -1.97 42.74 -12.84
C ARG A 412 -2.84 42.06 -13.90
N PHE A 413 -4.02 41.61 -13.51
CA PHE A 413 -4.99 41.01 -14.43
C PHE A 413 -5.64 42.04 -15.34
N ASP A 414 -5.80 41.70 -16.62
CA ASP A 414 -6.60 42.48 -17.58
C ASP A 414 -8.09 42.13 -17.55
N VAL A 415 -8.42 40.95 -17.02
CA VAL A 415 -9.79 40.47 -16.75
C VAL A 415 -10.18 40.71 -15.29
N PHE A 416 -11.49 40.71 -14.95
CA PHE A 416 -12.01 41.00 -13.61
C PHE A 416 -11.65 39.93 -12.56
N GLN A 417 -10.38 39.88 -12.17
CA GLN A 417 -9.80 38.90 -11.25
C GLN A 417 -8.82 39.55 -10.26
N VAL A 418 -8.55 38.85 -9.16
CA VAL A 418 -7.59 39.21 -8.12
C VAL A 418 -7.15 37.94 -7.39
N LEU A 419 -5.89 37.88 -6.96
CA LEU A 419 -5.39 36.80 -6.09
C LEU A 419 -5.29 37.25 -4.63
N CYS A 420 -5.35 36.28 -3.72
CA CYS A 420 -4.89 36.48 -2.35
C CYS A 420 -3.35 36.58 -2.30
N ARG A 421 -2.84 37.28 -1.29
CA ARG A 421 -1.39 37.43 -1.04
C ARG A 421 -0.81 36.15 -0.44
N GLU A 422 -1.60 35.48 0.38
CA GLU A 422 -1.20 34.30 1.11
C GLU A 422 -1.14 33.07 0.18
N SER A 423 -0.08 32.28 0.33
CA SER A 423 0.00 30.95 -0.27
C SER A 423 -0.74 29.95 0.63
N LEU A 424 -1.64 29.17 0.05
CA LEU A 424 -2.34 28.09 0.75
C LEU A 424 -1.54 26.79 0.64
N CYS A 425 -1.35 26.10 1.77
CA CYS A 425 -0.67 24.80 1.84
C CYS A 425 -1.38 23.89 2.84
N GLY A 426 -1.56 22.61 2.50
CA GLY A 426 -2.26 21.66 3.36
C GLY A 426 -3.79 21.86 3.37
N ARG A 427 -4.43 21.61 4.52
CA ARG A 427 -5.87 21.82 4.72
C ARG A 427 -6.10 23.28 5.12
N CYS A 428 -6.79 24.03 4.27
CA CYS A 428 -7.16 25.43 4.52
C CYS A 428 -8.68 25.58 4.42
N TYR A 429 -9.23 26.44 5.27
CA TYR A 429 -10.64 26.81 5.27
C TYR A 429 -10.77 28.33 5.26
N TRP A 430 -11.69 28.85 4.46
CA TRP A 430 -12.04 30.27 4.46
C TRP A 430 -13.53 30.40 4.14
N GLU A 431 -14.14 31.45 4.69
CA GLU A 431 -15.52 31.82 4.41
C GLU A 431 -15.51 33.15 3.67
N ILE A 432 -16.41 33.28 2.70
CA ILE A 432 -16.65 34.57 2.05
C ILE A 432 -18.15 34.85 1.99
N GLU A 433 -18.48 36.12 2.03
CA GLU A 433 -19.82 36.62 1.76
C GLU A 433 -19.80 37.30 0.39
N TRP A 434 -20.80 37.02 -0.46
CA TRP A 434 -20.86 37.59 -1.81
C TRP A 434 -22.29 37.96 -2.20
N SER A 435 -22.40 38.88 -3.14
CA SER A 435 -23.65 39.24 -3.82
C SER A 435 -23.41 39.35 -5.34
N GLY A 436 -24.41 39.01 -6.14
CA GLY A 436 -24.29 38.97 -7.60
C GLY A 436 -23.56 37.72 -8.13
N SER A 437 -22.85 37.86 -9.25
CA SER A 437 -22.15 36.75 -9.93
C SER A 437 -20.66 36.76 -9.59
N VAL A 438 -20.22 35.83 -8.73
CA VAL A 438 -18.83 35.70 -8.28
C VAL A 438 -18.32 34.29 -8.52
N HIS A 439 -17.10 34.16 -9.02
CA HIS A 439 -16.39 32.88 -9.14
C HIS A 439 -15.19 32.87 -8.21
N ILE A 440 -15.02 31.75 -7.50
CA ILE A 440 -13.95 31.55 -6.53
C ILE A 440 -13.17 30.33 -6.99
N SER A 441 -11.84 30.41 -6.96
CA SER A 441 -10.99 29.29 -7.34
C SER A 441 -9.68 29.31 -6.58
N VAL A 442 -9.01 28.16 -6.55
CA VAL A 442 -7.63 28.03 -6.09
C VAL A 442 -6.77 27.87 -7.33
N SER A 443 -5.74 28.70 -7.46
CA SER A 443 -4.85 28.69 -8.62
C SER A 443 -3.39 28.78 -8.19
N TYR A 444 -2.49 28.23 -9.00
CA TYR A 444 -1.07 28.49 -8.86
C TYR A 444 -0.75 29.96 -9.17
N LYS A 445 0.32 30.49 -8.54
CA LYS A 445 0.81 31.85 -8.81
C LYS A 445 1.16 32.09 -10.29
N SER A 446 1.42 31.04 -11.05
CA SER A 446 1.71 31.06 -12.48
C SER A 446 0.49 31.23 -13.40
N ILE A 447 -0.71 31.43 -12.86
CA ILE A 447 -1.92 31.70 -13.67
C ILE A 447 -1.69 32.87 -14.65
N SER A 448 -2.18 32.71 -15.88
CA SER A 448 -2.04 33.74 -16.92
C SER A 448 -2.74 35.03 -16.52
N ARG A 449 -2.07 36.17 -16.69
CA ARG A 449 -2.60 37.50 -16.32
C ARG A 449 -3.32 38.22 -17.46
N LYS A 450 -3.13 37.73 -18.70
CA LYS A 450 -3.50 38.43 -19.95
C LYS A 450 -4.27 37.47 -20.87
N GLY A 451 -5.28 38.01 -21.57
CA GLY A 451 -6.10 37.26 -22.55
C GLY A 451 -7.49 36.82 -22.04
N ARG A 452 -8.36 36.39 -22.96
CA ARG A 452 -9.70 35.82 -22.67
C ARG A 452 -9.58 34.32 -22.42
N SER A 453 -9.11 33.92 -21.25
CA SER A 453 -9.10 32.50 -20.88
C SER A 453 -10.18 32.21 -19.82
N TYR A 454 -11.07 31.29 -20.16
CA TYR A 454 -12.00 30.61 -19.24
C TYR A 454 -11.33 29.35 -18.65
N ASP A 455 -10.02 29.35 -18.42
CA ASP A 455 -9.31 28.21 -17.82
C ASP A 455 -9.49 28.22 -16.29
N LEU A 456 -10.74 28.05 -15.85
CA LEU A 456 -11.06 27.64 -14.50
C LEU A 456 -11.52 26.18 -14.56
N GLN A 457 -10.61 25.24 -14.30
CA GLN A 457 -11.03 23.89 -13.89
C GLN A 457 -11.68 24.02 -12.50
N VAL A 458 -13.01 24.08 -12.48
CA VAL A 458 -13.82 24.13 -11.27
C VAL A 458 -13.70 22.79 -10.55
N ASN A 459 -13.08 22.79 -9.38
CA ASN A 459 -13.21 21.73 -8.37
C ASN A 459 -13.56 22.38 -7.03
N SER A 460 -14.77 22.92 -6.91
CA SER A 460 -15.41 23.16 -5.61
C SER A 460 -16.92 23.26 -5.77
N VAL A 461 -17.62 22.24 -5.28
CA VAL A 461 -19.05 22.29 -5.01
C VAL A 461 -19.22 23.03 -3.69
N GLY A 462 -19.61 24.30 -3.74
CA GLY A 462 -20.06 25.02 -2.56
C GLY A 462 -21.47 24.55 -2.20
N HIS A 463 -21.61 23.82 -1.10
CA HIS A 463 -22.92 23.60 -0.50
C HIS A 463 -23.45 24.94 0.03
N LYS A 464 -24.65 25.30 -0.41
CA LYS A 464 -25.48 26.33 0.21
C LYS A 464 -25.88 25.82 1.59
N THR A 465 -25.59 26.58 2.65
CA THR A 465 -26.42 26.57 3.87
C THR A 465 -27.41 27.70 3.76
#